data_AF-A0A7C6XKE1-F1
#
_entry.id   AF-A0A7C6XKE1-F1
#
_cell.length_a   1.000
_cell.length_b   1.000
_cell.length_c   1.000
_cell.angle_alpha   90.00
_cell.angle_beta   90.00
_cell.angle_gamma   90.00
#
_symmetry.space_group_name_H-M   'P 1'
#
loop_
_entity.id
_entity.type
_entity.pdbx_description
1 polymer ?
#
loop_
_entity_poly.entity_id
_entity_poly.type
_entity_poly.pdbx_seq_one_letter_code
_entity_poly.pdbx_strand_id
1 'polypeptide(L)'
;MASTYTYIARSADDPRRAAILTLHGHRVSIEPAAAPGYYLMAERMGGRQGTFGRFRRMMPWMMPAGISAMERLLHQDFRVSDLMVRTKDEGLSVSAWVRLGGLRLLPVTMTWNRVDNPDAAQAFVQEVDRRRRQAGAHRGLPGPLDYWASWLAGGMATVSTAAWMVVRAREASRATRSAGLRGWMARLRR
;
A
#
# COMPACT_ATOMS: atom_id res chain seq x y z
N MET A 1 0.63 -24.91 -16.53
CA MET A 1 -0.75 -25.13 -16.05
C MET A 1 -1.02 -24.17 -14.90
N ALA A 2 -1.98 -23.25 -15.04
CA ALA A 2 -2.37 -22.38 -13.93
C ALA A 2 -3.23 -23.21 -12.97
N SER A 3 -2.64 -23.75 -11.91
CA SER A 3 -3.39 -24.50 -10.90
C SER A 3 -4.18 -23.56 -10.01
N THR A 4 -5.45 -23.87 -9.80
CA THR A 4 -6.27 -23.22 -8.77
C THR A 4 -5.88 -23.80 -7.41
N TYR A 5 -5.67 -22.94 -6.41
CA TYR A 5 -5.46 -23.37 -5.03
C TYR A 5 -6.37 -22.55 -4.12
N THR A 6 -7.23 -23.22 -3.37
CA THR A 6 -8.20 -22.59 -2.47
C THR A 6 -7.86 -22.95 -1.03
N TYR A 7 -7.88 -21.96 -0.16
CA TYR A 7 -7.69 -22.12 1.27
C TYR A 7 -8.75 -21.33 2.02
N ILE A 8 -9.32 -21.92 3.06
CA ILE A 8 -10.31 -21.27 3.91
C ILE A 8 -9.61 -20.91 5.22
N ALA A 9 -9.36 -19.61 5.42
CA ALA A 9 -8.86 -19.09 6.68
C ALA A 9 -10.04 -18.92 7.63
N ARG A 10 -10.26 -19.87 8.55
CA ARG A 10 -11.29 -19.78 9.59
C ARG A 10 -10.64 -19.67 10.97
N SER A 11 -11.14 -18.76 11.79
CA SER A 11 -10.67 -18.60 13.17
C SER A 11 -11.07 -19.82 14.02
N ALA A 12 -10.14 -20.33 14.82
CA ALA A 12 -10.43 -21.36 15.81
C ALA A 12 -11.35 -20.84 16.93
N ASP A 13 -11.19 -19.57 17.30
CA ASP A 13 -11.94 -18.94 18.40
C ASP A 13 -13.37 -18.53 18.03
N ASP A 14 -13.61 -18.15 16.76
CA ASP A 14 -14.90 -17.68 16.27
C ASP A 14 -15.12 -18.15 14.81
N PRO A 15 -15.85 -19.26 14.59
CA PRO A 15 -16.05 -19.84 13.27
C PRO A 15 -16.71 -18.91 12.24
N ARG A 16 -17.36 -17.83 12.70
CA ARG A 16 -17.95 -16.80 11.84
C ARG A 16 -16.88 -15.94 11.17
N ARG A 17 -15.68 -15.85 11.76
CA ARG A 17 -14.52 -15.17 11.19
C ARG A 17 -13.80 -16.08 10.21
N ALA A 18 -14.36 -16.19 9.01
CA ALA A 18 -13.76 -16.96 7.94
C ALA A 18 -13.61 -16.15 6.65
N ALA A 19 -12.55 -16.41 5.89
CA ALA A 19 -12.35 -15.91 4.54
C ALA A 19 -11.87 -17.04 3.62
N ILE A 20 -12.37 -17.04 2.39
CA ILE A 20 -11.98 -17.95 1.32
C ILE A 20 -10.93 -17.22 0.48
N LEU A 21 -9.76 -17.83 0.37
CA LEU A 21 -8.61 -17.31 -0.35
C LEU A 21 -8.38 -18.21 -1.56
N THR A 22 -8.57 -17.69 -2.76
CA THR A 22 -8.46 -18.48 -3.99
C THR A 22 -7.37 -17.93 -4.89
N LEU A 23 -6.35 -18.75 -5.15
CA LEU A 23 -5.22 -18.45 -6.03
C LEU A 23 -5.47 -18.99 -7.44
N HIS A 24 -5.60 -18.12 -8.42
CA HIS A 24 -5.71 -18.47 -9.85
C HIS A 24 -4.50 -17.94 -10.62
N GLY A 25 -3.54 -18.82 -10.93
CA GLY A 25 -2.27 -18.41 -11.52
C GLY A 25 -1.55 -17.37 -10.65
N HIS A 26 -1.42 -16.14 -11.16
CA HIS A 26 -0.81 -15.00 -10.44
C HIS A 26 -1.84 -14.05 -9.81
N ARG A 27 -3.11 -14.43 -9.76
CA ARG A 27 -4.20 -13.65 -9.15
C ARG A 27 -4.74 -14.33 -7.89
N VAL A 28 -5.28 -13.51 -7.00
CA VAL A 28 -5.86 -13.94 -5.73
C VAL A 28 -7.20 -13.26 -5.54
N SER A 29 -8.25 -14.06 -5.36
CA SER A 29 -9.55 -13.59 -4.87
C SER A 29 -9.61 -13.81 -3.36
N ILE A 30 -10.20 -12.86 -2.63
CA ILE A 30 -10.39 -12.91 -1.18
C ILE A 30 -11.88 -12.67 -0.90
N GLU A 31 -12.59 -13.71 -0.51
CA GLU A 31 -14.02 -13.66 -0.25
C GLU A 31 -14.29 -13.88 1.24
N PRO A 32 -14.74 -12.86 1.99
CA PRO A 32 -15.15 -13.05 3.37
C PRO A 32 -16.41 -13.92 3.43
N ALA A 33 -16.40 -14.96 4.28
CA ALA A 33 -17.49 -15.94 4.37
C ALA A 33 -18.73 -15.41 5.11
N ALA A 34 -18.65 -14.22 5.72
CA ALA A 34 -19.78 -13.56 6.37
C ALA A 34 -19.81 -12.06 6.00
N ALA A 35 -21.04 -11.55 5.85
CA ALA A 35 -21.46 -10.26 5.29
C ALA A 35 -20.66 -9.02 5.78
N PRO A 36 -20.73 -7.86 5.08
CA PRO A 36 -19.74 -6.76 5.06
C PRO A 36 -19.38 -6.07 6.40
N GLY A 37 -20.00 -6.46 7.52
CA GLY A 37 -19.79 -5.86 8.84
C GLY A 37 -18.37 -6.01 9.40
N TYR A 38 -17.53 -6.88 8.85
CA TYR A 38 -16.15 -7.08 9.32
C TYR A 38 -15.23 -5.88 9.10
N TYR A 39 -15.47 -5.04 8.09
CA TYR A 39 -14.67 -3.83 7.86
C TYR A 39 -14.91 -2.77 8.93
N LEU A 40 -16.14 -2.72 9.48
CA LEU A 40 -16.49 -1.85 10.62
C LEU A 40 -16.05 -2.46 11.96
N MET A 41 -15.95 -3.78 12.06
CA MET A 41 -15.54 -4.47 13.30
C MET A 41 -14.02 -4.50 13.53
N ALA A 42 -13.19 -4.39 12.48
CA ALA A 42 -11.75 -4.18 12.61
C ALA A 42 -11.38 -2.92 13.41
N GLU A 43 -12.32 -1.99 13.60
CA GLU A 43 -12.16 -0.83 14.48
C GLU A 43 -12.53 -1.08 15.94
N ARG A 44 -13.31 -2.13 16.25
CA ARG A 44 -13.90 -2.32 17.59
C ARG A 44 -13.20 -3.40 18.42
N MET A 45 -12.44 -4.30 17.82
CA MET A 45 -11.63 -5.29 18.55
C MET A 45 -10.14 -5.03 18.29
N GLY A 46 -9.48 -4.46 19.30
CA GLY A 46 -8.09 -4.05 19.25
C GLY A 46 -7.10 -5.20 19.11
N GLY A 47 -6.03 -4.93 18.38
CA GLY A 47 -4.83 -5.77 18.26
C GLY A 47 -3.96 -5.32 17.10
N ARG A 48 -3.21 -4.21 17.27
CA ARG A 48 -2.34 -3.53 16.29
C ARG A 48 -3.07 -2.73 15.20
N GLN A 49 -3.52 -1.54 15.62
CA GLN A 49 -3.62 -0.29 14.85
C GLN A 49 -3.54 -0.42 13.32
N GLY A 50 -4.63 -0.89 12.70
CA GLY A 50 -4.79 -0.87 11.25
C GLY A 50 -4.74 0.58 10.75
N THR A 51 -3.92 0.82 9.73
CA THR A 51 -3.70 2.13 9.08
C THR A 51 -5.02 2.82 8.67
N PHE A 52 -6.06 2.04 8.42
CA PHE A 52 -7.40 2.48 8.04
C PHE A 52 -8.14 3.24 9.16
N GLY A 53 -8.06 2.80 10.41
CA GLY A 53 -8.72 3.48 11.55
C GLY A 53 -8.11 4.85 11.85
N ARG A 54 -6.83 5.03 11.55
CA ARG A 54 -6.14 6.34 11.65
C ARG A 54 -6.54 7.26 10.50
N PHE A 55 -6.70 6.72 9.29
CA PHE A 55 -7.15 7.46 8.11
C PHE A 55 -8.59 7.99 8.28
N ARG A 56 -9.49 7.17 8.82
CA ARG A 56 -10.89 7.55 9.05
C ARG A 56 -11.05 8.63 10.11
N ARG A 57 -10.21 8.62 11.15
CA ARG A 57 -10.19 9.66 12.18
C ARG A 57 -9.67 11.01 11.63
N MET A 58 -8.86 10.97 10.58
CA MET A 58 -8.24 12.15 9.98
C MET A 58 -9.08 12.80 8.87
N MET A 59 -9.95 12.05 8.17
CA MET A 59 -10.76 12.57 7.05
C MET A 59 -12.22 12.04 7.05
N PRO A 60 -13.09 12.54 7.94
CA PRO A 60 -14.50 12.11 8.04
C PRO A 60 -15.39 12.47 6.84
N TRP A 61 -14.96 13.39 5.97
CA TRP A 61 -15.73 13.90 4.82
C TRP A 61 -15.78 12.97 3.59
N MET A 62 -15.01 11.88 3.55
CA MET A 62 -14.96 10.93 2.41
C MET A 62 -16.04 9.82 2.43
N MET A 63 -16.97 9.85 3.39
CA MET A 63 -17.80 8.70 3.77
C MET A 63 -18.87 8.23 2.77
N PRO A 64 -19.57 9.05 1.97
CA PRO A 64 -20.65 8.51 1.12
C PRO A 64 -20.16 7.68 -0.08
N ALA A 65 -19.01 8.06 -0.68
CA ALA A 65 -18.47 7.41 -1.87
C ALA A 65 -17.41 6.33 -1.57
N GLY A 66 -16.92 6.24 -0.33
CA GLY A 66 -15.88 5.28 0.05
C GLY A 66 -16.38 3.84 0.14
N ILE A 67 -17.66 3.62 0.46
CA ILE A 67 -18.22 2.29 0.74
C ILE A 67 -18.37 1.48 -0.55
N SER A 68 -18.93 2.07 -1.61
CA SER A 68 -19.10 1.41 -2.92
C SER A 68 -17.77 1.22 -3.66
N ALA A 69 -16.83 2.14 -3.47
CA ALA A 69 -15.45 1.96 -3.92
C ALA A 69 -14.76 0.82 -3.17
N MET A 70 -14.98 0.67 -1.86
CA MET A 70 -14.48 -0.46 -1.08
C MET A 70 -15.08 -1.79 -1.54
N GLU A 71 -16.39 -1.90 -1.76
CA GLU A 71 -17.00 -3.13 -2.29
C GLU A 71 -16.40 -3.52 -3.65
N ARG A 72 -16.21 -2.55 -4.57
CA ARG A 72 -15.55 -2.81 -5.86
C ARG A 72 -14.08 -3.22 -5.73
N LEU A 73 -13.37 -2.68 -4.75
CA LEU A 73 -11.98 -3.03 -4.44
C LEU A 73 -11.84 -4.43 -3.82
N LEU A 74 -12.88 -4.92 -3.17
CA LEU A 74 -12.91 -6.24 -2.53
C LEU A 74 -13.29 -7.37 -3.49
N HIS A 75 -14.08 -7.05 -4.53
CA HIS A 75 -14.33 -7.96 -5.65
C HIS A 75 -13.21 -7.96 -6.71
N GLN A 76 -12.13 -7.22 -6.48
CA GLN A 76 -11.04 -7.11 -7.43
C GLN A 76 -10.01 -8.21 -7.21
N ASP A 77 -9.63 -8.91 -8.29
CA ASP A 77 -8.50 -9.83 -8.26
C ASP A 77 -7.21 -9.10 -7.84
N PHE A 78 -6.61 -9.53 -6.74
CA PHE A 78 -5.31 -9.06 -6.31
C PHE A 78 -4.21 -9.79 -7.08
N ARG A 79 -3.09 -9.12 -7.36
CA ARG A 79 -1.90 -9.82 -7.86
C ARG A 79 -1.23 -10.54 -6.71
N VAL A 80 -0.76 -11.77 -6.93
CA VAL A 80 -0.01 -12.53 -5.92
C VAL A 80 1.27 -11.80 -5.48
N SER A 81 1.85 -10.97 -6.36
CA SER A 81 3.00 -10.11 -6.06
C SER A 81 2.70 -9.00 -5.06
N ASP A 82 1.43 -8.64 -4.90
CA ASP A 82 0.94 -7.59 -4.00
C ASP A 82 0.35 -8.17 -2.71
N LEU A 83 0.36 -9.50 -2.58
CA LEU A 83 -0.03 -10.24 -1.40
C LEU A 83 1.19 -10.55 -0.54
N MET A 84 1.04 -10.41 0.77
CA MET A 84 1.98 -10.87 1.78
C MET A 84 1.23 -11.69 2.79
N VAL A 85 1.56 -12.97 2.89
CA VAL A 85 0.94 -13.88 3.85
C VAL A 85 2.01 -14.35 4.81
N ARG A 86 1.70 -14.37 6.10
CA ARG A 86 2.60 -14.82 7.16
C ARG A 86 1.81 -15.58 8.20
N THR A 87 2.39 -16.65 8.71
CA THR A 87 1.91 -17.32 9.91
C THR A 87 2.71 -16.87 11.12
N LYS A 88 2.06 -16.77 12.29
CA LYS A 88 2.71 -16.47 13.56
C LYS A 88 1.90 -17.10 14.69
N ASP A 89 2.53 -17.91 15.54
CA ASP A 89 1.93 -18.49 16.76
C ASP A 89 0.55 -19.13 16.49
N GLU A 90 0.46 -20.04 15.49
CA GLU A 90 -0.79 -20.67 15.00
C GLU A 90 -1.81 -19.71 14.36
N GLY A 91 -1.50 -18.43 14.25
CA GLY A 91 -2.27 -17.42 13.55
C GLY A 91 -1.86 -17.24 12.09
N LEU A 92 -2.69 -16.52 11.36
CA LEU A 92 -2.49 -16.15 9.96
C LEU A 92 -2.66 -14.65 9.77
N SER A 93 -1.75 -14.02 9.05
CA SER A 93 -1.80 -12.61 8.68
C SER A 93 -1.70 -12.50 7.17
N VAL A 94 -2.72 -11.92 6.55
CA VAL A 94 -2.82 -11.69 5.11
C VAL A 94 -2.85 -10.19 4.88
N SER A 95 -1.87 -9.64 4.19
CA SER A 95 -1.81 -8.24 3.76
C SER A 95 -1.84 -8.16 2.24
N ALA A 96 -2.75 -7.38 1.68
CA ALA A 96 -2.86 -7.14 0.25
C ALA A 96 -2.78 -5.64 -0.06
N TRP A 97 -2.02 -5.27 -1.09
CA TRP A 97 -1.99 -3.89 -1.58
C TRP A 97 -3.10 -3.63 -2.60
N VAL A 98 -3.94 -2.63 -2.30
CA VAL A 98 -4.90 -2.09 -3.26
C VAL A 98 -4.19 -1.21 -4.28
N ARG A 99 -4.52 -1.37 -5.57
CA ARG A 99 -4.02 -0.52 -6.64
C ARG A 99 -5.14 0.30 -7.29
N LEU A 100 -4.87 1.59 -7.55
CA LEU A 100 -5.65 2.40 -8.48
C LEU A 100 -4.69 2.99 -9.52
N GLY A 101 -5.05 2.89 -10.81
CA GLY A 101 -4.19 3.37 -11.90
C GLY A 101 -2.80 2.72 -11.94
N GLY A 102 -2.64 1.51 -11.39
CA GLY A 102 -1.35 0.81 -11.29
C GLY A 102 -0.50 1.15 -10.06
N LEU A 103 -0.84 2.21 -9.32
CA LEU A 103 -0.15 2.65 -8.10
C LEU A 103 -0.71 1.94 -6.86
N ARG A 104 0.18 1.48 -5.97
CA ARG A 104 -0.22 0.95 -4.66
C ARG A 104 -0.68 2.10 -3.79
N LEU A 105 -1.90 2.02 -3.27
CA LEU A 105 -2.47 3.06 -2.41
C LEU A 105 -2.40 2.66 -0.95
N LEU A 106 -3.07 1.56 -0.60
CA LEU A 106 -3.25 1.21 0.79
C LEU A 106 -3.13 -0.30 0.98
N PRO A 107 -2.51 -0.74 2.09
CA PRO A 107 -2.51 -2.12 2.49
C PRO A 107 -3.80 -2.43 3.24
N VAL A 108 -4.52 -3.47 2.81
CA VAL A 108 -5.59 -4.09 3.60
C VAL A 108 -4.97 -5.29 4.30
N THR A 109 -5.10 -5.39 5.62
CA THR A 109 -4.56 -6.51 6.40
C THR A 109 -5.68 -7.19 7.17
N MET A 110 -5.74 -8.51 7.04
CA MET A 110 -6.61 -9.40 7.78
C MET A 110 -5.75 -10.31 8.65
N THR A 111 -6.11 -10.41 9.93
CA THR A 111 -5.35 -11.21 10.90
C THR A 111 -6.29 -12.14 11.65
N TRP A 112 -5.89 -13.40 11.71
CA TRP A 112 -6.46 -14.43 12.56
C TRP A 112 -5.44 -14.73 13.65
N ASN A 113 -5.83 -14.55 14.92
CA ASN A 113 -4.96 -14.86 16.05
C ASN A 113 -4.65 -16.35 16.10
N ARG A 114 -5.66 -17.18 15.81
CA ARG A 114 -5.56 -18.63 15.74
C ARG A 114 -6.45 -19.15 14.63
N VAL A 115 -5.88 -19.91 13.69
CA VAL A 115 -6.65 -20.58 12.64
C VAL A 115 -7.03 -21.99 13.07
N ASP A 116 -8.12 -22.51 12.50
CA ASP A 116 -8.58 -23.87 12.73
C ASP A 116 -7.59 -24.94 12.23
N ASN A 117 -6.82 -24.63 11.19
CA ASN A 117 -5.80 -25.52 10.63
C ASN A 117 -4.49 -24.74 10.35
N PRO A 118 -3.54 -24.74 11.31
CA PRO A 118 -2.26 -24.04 11.15
C PRO A 118 -1.35 -24.68 10.10
N ASP A 119 -1.39 -26.00 9.92
CA ASP A 119 -0.60 -26.71 8.92
C ASP A 119 -1.03 -26.33 7.50
N ALA A 120 -2.34 -26.27 7.25
CA ALA A 120 -2.88 -25.81 5.98
C ALA A 120 -2.58 -24.32 5.72
N ALA A 121 -2.58 -23.50 6.76
CA ALA A 121 -2.18 -22.10 6.67
C ALA A 121 -0.71 -21.95 6.24
N GLN A 122 0.17 -22.77 6.81
CA GLN A 122 1.59 -22.80 6.44
C GLN A 122 1.78 -23.29 4.99
N ALA A 123 1.04 -24.32 4.56
CA ALA A 123 1.07 -24.78 3.18
C ALA A 123 0.59 -23.68 2.21
N PHE A 124 -0.45 -22.92 2.57
CA PHE A 124 -0.92 -21.78 1.79
C PHE A 124 0.14 -20.67 1.69
N VAL A 125 0.83 -20.32 2.78
CA VAL A 125 1.94 -19.36 2.76
C VAL A 125 3.02 -19.79 1.77
N GLN A 126 3.43 -21.05 1.83
CA GLN A 126 4.45 -21.59 0.93
C GLN A 126 4.02 -21.52 -0.53
N GLU A 127 2.75 -21.82 -0.83
CA GLU A 127 2.20 -21.74 -2.17
C GLU A 127 2.15 -20.29 -2.70
N VAL A 128 1.77 -19.33 -1.86
CA VAL A 128 1.81 -17.90 -2.20
C VAL A 128 3.25 -17.46 -2.49
N ASP A 129 4.21 -17.81 -1.63
CA ASP A 129 5.61 -17.45 -1.80
C ASP A 129 6.25 -18.10 -3.03
N ARG A 130 5.86 -19.34 -3.35
CA ARG A 130 6.26 -20.03 -4.58
C ARG A 130 5.78 -19.28 -5.81
N ARG A 131 4.49 -18.95 -5.88
CA ARG A 131 3.89 -18.22 -7.02
C ARG A 131 4.41 -16.80 -7.15
N ARG A 132 4.69 -16.15 -6.03
CA ARG A 132 5.29 -14.82 -5.98
C ARG A 132 6.70 -14.80 -6.57
N ARG A 133 7.52 -15.79 -6.22
CA ARG A 133 8.86 -15.96 -6.83
C ARG A 133 8.78 -16.22 -8.33
N GLN A 134 7.86 -17.07 -8.76
CA GLN A 134 7.60 -17.32 -10.20
C GLN A 134 7.14 -16.05 -10.95
N ALA A 135 6.39 -15.16 -10.30
CA ALA A 135 5.97 -13.88 -10.87
C ALA A 135 7.08 -12.80 -10.91
N GLY A 136 8.33 -13.15 -10.57
CA GLY A 136 9.46 -12.24 -10.61
C GLY A 136 9.55 -11.27 -9.43
N ALA A 137 8.70 -11.41 -8.41
CA ALA A 137 8.75 -10.59 -7.20
C ALA A 137 9.81 -11.11 -6.21
N HIS A 138 11.10 -10.91 -6.56
CA HIS A 138 12.25 -11.43 -5.82
C HIS A 138 12.56 -10.68 -4.52
N ARG A 139 12.10 -9.42 -4.37
CA ARG A 139 12.20 -8.66 -3.12
C ARG A 139 10.85 -8.68 -2.39
N GLY A 140 10.93 -8.78 -1.06
CA GLY A 140 9.81 -8.52 -0.16
C GLY A 140 9.08 -7.23 -0.54
N LEU A 141 7.78 -7.16 -0.23
CA LEU A 141 7.03 -5.94 -0.51
C LEU A 141 7.61 -4.88 0.42
N PRO A 142 7.97 -3.67 -0.07
CA PRO A 142 8.39 -2.60 0.82
C PRO A 142 7.30 -2.43 1.87
N GLY A 143 7.71 -2.27 3.12
CA GLY A 143 6.77 -2.02 4.20
C GLY A 143 5.90 -0.81 3.83
N PRO A 144 4.66 -0.73 4.33
CA PRO A 144 3.80 0.40 4.00
C PRO A 144 4.45 1.76 4.25
N LEU A 145 5.20 1.88 5.35
CA LEU A 145 5.94 3.08 5.69
C LEU A 145 7.09 3.35 4.72
N ASP A 146 7.86 2.33 4.32
CA ASP A 146 8.98 2.47 3.40
C ASP A 146 8.52 2.95 2.02
N TYR A 147 7.40 2.41 1.55
CA TYR A 147 6.78 2.82 0.28
C TYR A 147 6.40 4.30 0.32
N TRP A 148 5.69 4.74 1.36
CA TRP A 148 5.31 6.15 1.50
C TRP A 148 6.50 7.07 1.74
N ALA A 149 7.51 6.63 2.49
CA ALA A 149 8.75 7.37 2.71
C ALA A 149 9.50 7.60 1.39
N SER A 150 9.54 6.60 0.50
CA SER A 150 10.16 6.74 -0.82
C SER A 150 9.47 7.78 -1.69
N TRP A 151 8.13 7.85 -1.65
CA TRP A 151 7.37 8.90 -2.35
C TRP A 151 7.64 10.28 -1.79
N LEU A 152 7.67 10.42 -0.46
CA LEU A 152 7.98 11.70 0.19
C LEU A 152 9.40 12.16 -0.12
N ALA A 153 10.38 11.25 -0.05
CA ALA A 153 11.76 11.55 -0.38
C ALA A 153 11.91 11.98 -1.84
N GLY A 154 11.29 11.26 -2.79
CA GLY A 154 11.28 11.63 -4.20
C GLY A 154 10.60 12.98 -4.46
N GLY A 155 9.48 13.24 -3.80
CA GLY A 155 8.77 14.52 -3.88
C GLY A 155 9.62 15.68 -3.36
N MET A 156 10.24 15.52 -2.18
CA MET A 156 11.13 16.53 -1.59
C MET A 156 12.36 16.79 -2.46
N ALA A 157 12.96 15.75 -3.05
CA ALA A 157 14.09 15.91 -3.96
C ALA A 157 13.71 16.74 -5.19
N THR A 158 12.53 16.50 -5.76
CA THR A 158 12.01 17.24 -6.91
C THR A 158 11.77 18.71 -6.57
N VAL A 159 11.11 18.99 -5.45
CA VAL A 159 10.85 20.35 -4.97
C VAL A 159 12.15 21.08 -4.65
N SER A 160 13.09 20.41 -3.99
CA SER A 160 14.40 20.99 -3.64
C SER A 160 15.21 21.35 -4.89
N THR A 161 15.20 20.48 -5.90
CA THR A 161 15.87 20.72 -7.17
C THR A 161 15.25 21.91 -7.91
N ALA A 162 13.91 21.97 -7.97
CA ALA A 162 13.21 23.10 -8.59
C ALA A 162 13.49 24.42 -7.86
N ALA A 163 13.45 24.42 -6.52
CA ALA A 163 13.76 25.60 -5.72
C ALA A 163 15.21 26.06 -5.93
N TRP A 164 16.17 25.13 -5.95
CA TRP A 164 17.57 25.43 -6.22
C TRP A 164 17.76 26.05 -7.60
N MET A 165 17.13 25.51 -8.64
CA MET A 165 17.16 26.08 -10.00
C MET A 165 16.61 27.51 -10.05
N VAL A 166 15.51 27.79 -9.34
CA VAL A 166 14.91 29.13 -9.27
C VAL A 166 15.84 30.12 -8.56
N VAL A 167 16.49 29.71 -7.46
CA VAL A 167 17.46 30.56 -6.76
C VAL A 167 18.66 30.87 -7.65
N ARG A 168 19.24 29.86 -8.30
CA ARG A 168 20.34 30.00 -9.27
C ARG A 168 19.99 30.95 -10.41
N ALA A 169 18.78 30.82 -10.98
CA ALA A 169 18.31 31.69 -12.06
C ALA A 169 18.17 33.16 -11.62
N ARG A 170 17.72 33.39 -10.37
CA ARG A 170 17.60 34.73 -9.78
C ARG A 170 18.97 35.37 -9.52
N GLU A 171 19.95 34.60 -9.06
CA GLU A 171 21.33 35.08 -8.87
C GLU A 171 21.99 35.48 -10.18
N ALA A 172 21.87 34.64 -11.22
CA ALA A 172 22.38 34.95 -12.56
C ALA A 172 21.75 36.24 -13.13
N SER A 173 20.44 36.44 -12.92
CA SER A 173 19.73 37.65 -13.36
C SER A 173 20.19 38.92 -12.63
N ARG A 174 20.50 38.83 -11.33
CA ARG A 174 21.02 39.96 -10.53
C ARG A 174 22.45 40.32 -10.90
N ALA A 175 23.32 39.33 -11.12
CA ALA A 175 24.70 39.54 -11.55
C ALA A 175 24.75 40.32 -12.88
N THR A 176 23.92 39.92 -13.85
CA THR A 176 23.85 40.54 -15.17
C THR A 176 23.34 42.00 -15.10
N ARG A 177 22.32 42.30 -14.29
CA ARG A 177 21.87 43.68 -14.07
C ARG A 177 22.93 44.56 -13.40
N SER A 178 23.67 44.02 -12.44
CA SER A 178 24.72 44.77 -11.73
C SER A 178 25.92 45.11 -12.63
N ALA A 179 26.21 44.26 -13.62
CA ALA A 179 27.25 44.49 -14.62
C ALA A 179 26.82 45.56 -15.63
N GLY A 180 25.56 45.52 -16.09
CA GLY A 180 24.98 46.54 -16.97
C GLY A 180 24.94 47.94 -16.36
N LEU A 181 24.54 48.06 -15.09
CA LEU A 181 24.49 49.34 -14.37
C LEU A 181 25.88 49.97 -14.19
N ARG A 182 26.90 49.18 -13.87
CA ARG A 182 28.28 49.65 -13.75
C ARG A 182 28.85 50.10 -15.10
N GLY A 183 28.57 49.36 -16.17
CA GLY A 183 28.97 49.73 -17.53
C GLY A 183 28.29 51.00 -18.04
N TRP A 184 27.05 51.28 -17.61
CA TRP A 184 26.33 52.51 -17.96
C TRP A 184 26.87 53.72 -17.20
N MET A 185 27.09 53.59 -15.88
CA MET A 185 27.70 54.67 -15.07
C MET A 185 29.11 55.03 -15.51
N ALA A 186 29.92 54.05 -15.93
CA ALA A 186 31.27 54.30 -16.45
C ALA A 186 31.26 55.07 -17.78
N ARG A 187 30.17 54.99 -18.54
CA ARG A 187 29.99 55.65 -19.85
C ARG A 187 29.49 57.08 -19.72
N LEU A 188 28.76 57.41 -18.66
CA LEU A 188 28.29 58.76 -18.33
C LEU A 188 29.35 59.67 -17.72
N ARG A 189 30.50 59.10 -17.35
CA ARG A 189 31.59 59.80 -16.65
C ARG A 189 32.77 60.15 -17.56
N ARG A 190 32.66 59.84 -18.85
CA ARG A 190 33.56 60.29 -19.93
C ARG A 190 32.82 61.27 -20.80
#